data_AF-A0A7Y9JRJ6-F1
#
_entry.id   AF-A0A7Y9JRJ6-F1
#
_cell.length_a   1.000
_cell.length_b   1.000
_cell.length_c   1.000
_cell.angle_alpha   90.00
_cell.angle_beta   90.00
_cell.angle_gamma   90.00
#
_symmetry.space_group_name_H-M   'P 1'
#
loop_
_entity.id
_entity.type
_entity.pdbx_description
1 polymer ?
#
loop_
_entity_poly.entity_id
_entity_poly.type
_entity_poly.pdbx_seq_one_letter_code
_entity_poly.pdbx_strand_id
1 'polypeptide(L)'
;MARRRTRPAPRPDAADPWPFVGMVGMATTFFLYAASAPFTPWWVQALMLLWWAFCLLVASAWFTLHPRWVPWVAVVSAVTWFLVVVPGGIWLDWD
;
A
#
# COMPACT_ATOMS: atom_id res chain seq x y z
N MET A 1 -43.74 -19.84 20.38
CA MET A 1 -42.34 -20.03 20.86
C MET A 1 -41.39 -19.34 19.88
N ALA A 2 -40.86 -18.17 20.23
CA ALA A 2 -39.94 -17.42 19.37
C ALA A 2 -38.50 -17.94 19.57
N ARG A 3 -37.93 -18.55 18.53
CA ARG A 3 -36.55 -19.05 18.53
C ARG A 3 -35.59 -17.86 18.53
N ARG A 4 -35.06 -17.51 19.70
CA ARG A 4 -34.03 -16.47 19.86
C ARG A 4 -32.81 -16.91 19.03
N ARG A 5 -32.58 -16.28 17.87
CA ARG A 5 -31.35 -16.49 17.08
C ARG A 5 -30.21 -15.92 17.92
N THR A 6 -29.49 -16.78 18.63
CA THR A 6 -28.22 -16.42 19.25
C THR A 6 -27.23 -16.14 18.12
N ARG A 7 -26.84 -14.87 17.97
CA ARG A 7 -25.76 -14.49 17.05
C ARG A 7 -24.51 -15.27 17.49
N PRO A 8 -23.81 -15.97 16.58
CA PRO A 8 -22.59 -16.69 16.95
C PRO A 8 -21.63 -15.72 17.64
N ALA A 9 -21.07 -16.13 18.79
CA ALA A 9 -20.02 -15.33 19.44
C ALA A 9 -18.85 -15.14 18.47
N PRO A 10 -18.23 -13.94 18.40
CA PRO A 10 -17.05 -13.71 17.57
C PRO A 10 -15.99 -14.78 17.86
N ARG A 11 -15.51 -15.47 16.82
CA ARG A 11 -14.45 -16.47 16.95
C ARG A 11 -13.16 -15.74 17.35
N PRO A 12 -12.47 -16.15 18.43
CA PRO A 12 -11.19 -15.57 18.84
C PRO A 12 -10.12 -15.61 17.73
N ASP A 13 -10.26 -16.53 16.77
CA ASP A 13 -9.29 -16.79 15.69
C ASP A 13 -9.67 -16.14 14.35
N ALA A 14 -10.62 -15.20 14.33
CA ALA A 14 -10.95 -14.49 13.10
C ALA A 14 -9.74 -13.64 12.67
N ALA A 15 -9.02 -14.11 11.64
CA ALA A 15 -7.90 -13.40 11.06
C ALA A 15 -8.31 -11.96 10.72
N ASP A 16 -7.53 -11.00 11.21
CA ASP A 16 -7.77 -9.59 10.95
C ASP A 16 -7.67 -9.34 9.42
N PRO A 17 -8.67 -8.75 8.75
CA PRO A 17 -8.65 -8.52 7.31
C PRO A 17 -7.72 -7.37 6.88
N TRP A 18 -7.32 -6.47 7.80
CA TRP A 18 -6.54 -5.27 7.46
C TRP A 18 -5.20 -5.53 6.74
N PRO A 19 -4.42 -6.56 7.08
CA PRO A 19 -3.20 -6.90 6.36
C PRO A 19 -3.44 -7.21 4.88
N PHE A 20 -4.53 -7.90 4.55
CA PHE A 20 -4.88 -8.18 3.16
C PHE A 20 -5.25 -6.91 2.41
N VAL A 21 -6.03 -6.03 3.02
CA VAL A 21 -6.35 -4.71 2.45
C VAL A 21 -5.07 -3.91 2.19
N GLY A 22 -4.14 -3.92 3.13
CA GLY A 22 -2.85 -3.25 2.97
C GLY A 22 -1.99 -3.85 1.88
N MET A 23 -1.93 -5.18 1.76
CA MET A 23 -1.17 -5.86 0.70
C MET A 23 -1.75 -5.65 -0.69
N VAL A 24 -3.08 -5.67 -0.82
CA VAL A 24 -3.76 -5.29 -2.06
C VAL A 24 -3.42 -3.84 -2.41
N GLY A 25 -3.45 -2.93 -1.43
CA GLY A 25 -3.03 -1.55 -1.60
C GLY A 25 -1.59 -1.42 -2.10
N MET A 26 -0.65 -2.18 -1.52
CA MET A 26 0.76 -2.19 -1.97
C MET A 26 0.91 -2.72 -3.40
N ALA A 27 0.14 -3.75 -3.77
CA ALA A 27 0.11 -4.24 -5.14
C ALA A 27 -0.47 -3.18 -6.10
N THR A 28 -1.52 -2.46 -5.71
CA THR A 28 -2.06 -1.34 -6.50
C THR A 28 -1.03 -0.23 -6.69
N THR A 29 -0.33 0.18 -5.62
CA THR A 29 0.69 1.23 -5.76
C THR A 29 1.88 0.80 -6.60
N PHE A 30 2.23 -0.48 -6.65
CA PHE A 30 3.26 -0.97 -7.58
C PHE A 30 2.95 -0.59 -9.03
N PHE A 31 1.70 -0.76 -9.46
CA PHE A 31 1.30 -0.38 -10.82
C PHE A 31 1.42 1.12 -11.07
N LEU A 32 1.15 1.96 -10.06
CA LEU A 32 1.37 3.41 -10.17
C LEU A 32 2.84 3.73 -10.39
N TYR A 33 3.73 3.08 -9.64
CA TYR A 33 5.19 3.25 -9.76
C TYR A 33 5.72 2.66 -11.07
N ALA A 34 5.20 1.52 -11.53
CA ALA A 34 5.64 0.92 -12.78
C ALA A 34 5.16 1.74 -14.00
N ALA A 35 3.92 2.23 -13.96
CA ALA A 35 3.34 3.04 -15.02
C ALA A 35 3.99 4.42 -15.15
N SER A 36 4.69 4.92 -14.12
CA SER A 36 5.43 6.18 -14.21
C SER A 36 6.75 6.06 -14.98
N ALA A 37 7.25 4.85 -15.23
CA ALA A 37 8.57 4.65 -15.85
C ALA A 37 8.81 5.39 -17.17
N PRO A 38 7.82 5.50 -18.09
CA PRO A 38 8.01 6.27 -19.33
C PRO A 38 8.08 7.78 -19.14
N PHE A 39 7.65 8.30 -17.99
CA PHE A 39 7.50 9.74 -17.72
C PHE A 39 8.51 10.27 -16.69
N THR A 40 9.38 9.41 -16.16
CA THR A 40 10.33 9.79 -15.12
C THR A 40 11.75 9.45 -15.56
N PRO A 41 12.75 10.26 -15.19
CA PRO A 41 14.14 9.91 -15.39
C PRO A 41 14.46 8.56 -14.75
N TRP A 42 15.29 7.74 -15.40
CA TRP A 42 15.57 6.37 -14.95
C TRP A 42 16.05 6.28 -13.49
N TRP A 43 16.78 7.30 -13.01
CA TRP A 43 17.26 7.36 -11.63
C TRP A 43 16.13 7.66 -10.63
N VAL A 44 15.17 8.54 -10.98
CA VAL A 44 13.96 8.79 -10.18
C VAL A 44 13.15 7.52 -10.10
N GLN A 45 12.94 6.87 -11.25
CA GLN A 45 12.20 5.63 -11.34
C GLN A 45 12.82 4.53 -10.47
N ALA A 46 14.16 4.39 -10.50
CA ALA A 46 14.88 3.43 -9.68
C ALA A 46 14.72 3.72 -8.18
N LEU A 47 14.88 4.99 -7.76
CA LEU A 47 14.70 5.40 -6.36
C LEU A 47 13.26 5.18 -5.89
N MET A 48 12.27 5.47 -6.73
CA MET A 48 10.87 5.21 -6.45
C MET A 48 10.58 3.72 -6.27
N LEU A 49 11.07 2.86 -7.17
CA LEU A 49 10.89 1.40 -7.03
C LEU A 49 11.59 0.85 -5.78
N LEU A 50 12.77 1.39 -5.44
CA LEU A 50 13.48 1.04 -4.22
C LEU A 50 12.71 1.46 -2.97
N TRP A 51 12.12 2.66 -2.98
CA TRP A 51 11.23 3.13 -1.93
C TRP A 51 9.98 2.25 -1.79
N TRP A 52 9.33 1.91 -2.91
CA TRP A 52 8.19 0.99 -2.90
C TRP A 52 8.57 -0.38 -2.34
N ALA A 53 9.73 -0.92 -2.74
CA ALA A 53 10.22 -2.20 -2.23
C ALA A 53 10.46 -2.14 -0.72
N PHE A 54 11.02 -1.04 -0.22
CA PHE A 54 11.14 -0.81 1.23
C PHE A 54 9.75 -0.80 1.91
N CYS A 55 8.78 -0.08 1.38
CA CYS A 55 7.40 -0.10 1.89
C CYS A 55 6.80 -1.51 1.86
N LEU A 56 7.04 -2.31 0.82
CA LEU A 56 6.58 -3.70 0.74
C LEU A 56 7.19 -4.57 1.84
N LEU A 57 8.49 -4.42 2.11
CA LEU A 57 9.15 -5.14 3.20
C LEU A 57 8.56 -4.74 4.56
N VAL A 58 8.30 -3.45 4.78
CA VAL A 58 7.63 -2.97 6.00
C VAL A 58 6.22 -3.54 6.13
N ALA A 59 5.41 -3.50 5.06
CA ALA A 59 4.08 -4.09 5.02
C ALA A 59 4.11 -5.60 5.32
N SER A 60 5.11 -6.31 4.80
CA SER A 60 5.31 -7.76 5.03
C SER A 60 5.68 -8.05 6.48
N ALA A 61 6.59 -7.27 7.07
CA ALA A 61 6.95 -7.41 8.47
C ALA A 61 5.76 -7.08 9.41
N TRP A 62 4.99 -6.05 9.06
CA TRP A 62 3.84 -5.59 9.85
C TRP A 62 2.59 -6.44 9.65
N PHE A 63 2.57 -7.32 8.65
CA PHE A 63 1.47 -8.24 8.39
C PHE A 63 1.04 -9.01 9.64
N THR A 64 2.02 -9.47 10.43
CA THR A 64 1.78 -10.19 11.70
C THR A 64 1.96 -9.30 12.93
N LEU A 65 2.95 -8.40 12.91
CA LEU A 65 3.30 -7.59 14.09
C LEU A 65 2.30 -6.47 14.37
N HIS A 66 1.79 -5.81 13.32
CA HIS A 66 0.94 -4.62 13.42
C HIS A 66 -0.14 -4.63 12.31
N PRO A 67 -1.06 -5.61 12.30
CA PRO A 67 -1.94 -5.88 11.15
C PRO A 67 -2.82 -4.69 10.72
N ARG A 68 -3.22 -3.87 11.70
CA ARG A 68 -4.06 -2.68 11.49
C ARG A 68 -3.31 -1.51 10.84
N TRP A 69 -1.98 -1.56 10.83
CA TRP A 69 -1.10 -0.52 10.29
C TRP A 69 -0.67 -0.76 8.85
N VAL A 70 -0.80 -1.99 8.35
CA VAL A 70 -0.41 -2.35 6.97
C VAL A 70 -1.12 -1.47 5.91
N PRO A 71 -2.43 -1.15 6.02
CA PRO A 71 -3.06 -0.23 5.08
C PRO A 71 -2.42 1.16 5.03
N TRP A 72 -1.89 1.65 6.15
CA TRP A 72 -1.21 2.95 6.18
C TRP A 72 0.08 2.95 5.37
N VAL A 73 0.77 1.81 5.26
CA VAL A 73 1.96 1.68 4.42
C VAL A 73 1.61 1.89 2.94
N ALA A 74 0.48 1.34 2.48
CA ALA A 74 -0.01 1.56 1.13
C ALA A 74 -0.42 3.04 0.90
N VAL A 75 -1.06 3.67 1.89
CA VAL A 75 -1.40 5.11 1.82
C VAL A 75 -0.14 5.96 1.70
N VAL A 76 0.88 5.71 2.54
CA VAL A 76 2.17 6.41 2.47
C VAL A 76 2.82 6.21 1.11
N SER A 77 2.85 4.98 0.59
CA SER A 77 3.40 4.68 -0.74
C SER A 77 2.69 5.46 -1.85
N ALA A 78 1.35 5.54 -1.82
CA ALA A 78 0.56 6.31 -2.80
C ALA A 78 0.80 7.82 -2.69
N VAL A 79 0.87 8.35 -1.46
CA VAL A 79 1.14 9.77 -1.21
C VAL A 79 2.55 10.14 -1.67
N THR A 80 3.57 9.32 -1.38
CA THR A 80 4.93 9.55 -1.88
C THR A 80 4.95 9.61 -3.40
N TRP A 81 4.25 8.69 -4.08
CA TRP A 81 4.15 8.71 -5.54
C TRP A 81 3.57 10.02 -6.05
N PHE A 82 2.45 10.44 -5.48
CA PHE A 82 1.78 11.68 -5.88
C PHE A 82 2.69 12.90 -5.70
N LEU A 83 3.39 12.97 -4.57
CA LEU A 83 4.30 14.08 -4.24
C LEU A 83 5.59 14.10 -5.07
N VAL A 84 5.99 12.97 -5.65
CA VAL A 84 7.19 12.91 -6.51
C VAL A 84 6.81 13.14 -7.96
N VAL A 85 5.82 12.41 -8.47
CA VAL A 85 5.47 12.39 -9.90
C VAL A 85 4.75 13.65 -10.33
N VAL A 86 3.80 14.17 -9.54
CA VAL A 86 3.02 15.35 -9.93
C VAL A 86 3.90 16.62 -9.95
N PRO A 87 4.69 16.93 -8.92
CA PRO A 87 5.58 18.09 -8.97
C PRO A 87 6.71 17.88 -9.99
N GLY A 88 7.20 16.66 -10.15
CA GLY A 88 8.15 16.28 -11.19
C GLY A 88 7.69 16.67 -12.60
N GLY A 89 6.49 16.24 -12.97
CA GLY A 89 5.92 16.54 -14.29
C GLY A 89 5.51 18.01 -14.49
N ILE A 90 5.24 18.77 -13.43
CA ILE A 90 4.81 20.18 -13.53
C ILE A 90 6.00 21.15 -13.52
N TRP A 91 7.02 20.89 -12.70
CA TRP A 91 8.05 21.88 -12.36
C TRP A 91 9.46 21.52 -12.84
N LEU A 92 9.72 20.23 -13.09
CA LEU A 92 11.07 19.75 -13.39
C LEU A 92 11.26 19.39 -14.87
N ASP A 93 10.27 19.68 -15.73
CA ASP A 93 10.26 19.36 -17.18
C ASP A 93 10.93 18.00 -17.44
N TRP A 94 10.40 16.95 -16.82
CA TRP A 94 10.87 15.59 -17.03
C TRP A 94 10.63 15.21 -18.50
N ASP A 95 11.64 15.44 -19.34
CA ASP A 95 11.68 15.19 -20.80
C ASP A 95 11.41 13.72 -21.19
#